data_AF-A0A2E5MGU9-F1
#
_entry.id   AF-A0A2E5MGU9-F1
#
_cell.length_a   1.000
_cell.length_b   1.000
_cell.length_c   1.000
_cell.angle_alpha   90.00
_cell.angle_beta   90.00
_cell.angle_gamma   90.00
#
_symmetry.space_group_name_H-M   'P 1'
#
loop_
_entity.id
_entity.type
_entity.pdbx_description
1 polymer ?
#
loop_
_entity_poly.entity_id
_entity_poly.type
_entity_poly.pdbx_seq_one_letter_code
_entity_poly.pdbx_strand_id
1 'polypeptide(L)'
;MKAISRHKLILPMALAASLLASPLAWSGDHENCDKEPRHGKHDQRDRKEMMEHRFDHMAERLNLTEKQRDEMRAIFKKGHEERKAQFEKRREDRPEMLSGDPASSDFKSQVAAAADKAAESARDRVQAKADAYAAIYQVLNAEQRETWAKMQAERKERKGDRGHGPRHD
;
A
#
# COMPACT_ATOMS: atom_id res chain seq x y z
N MET A 1 10.50 -39.58 19.80
CA MET A 1 10.60 -38.61 20.91
C MET A 1 12.02 -38.66 21.45
N LYS A 2 12.80 -37.57 21.32
CA LYS A 2 14.15 -37.48 21.92
C LYS A 2 14.38 -36.04 22.37
N ALA A 3 14.88 -35.94 23.59
CA ALA A 3 14.69 -34.85 24.53
C ALA A 3 15.57 -33.62 24.27
N ILE A 4 15.01 -32.45 24.57
CA ILE A 4 15.69 -31.15 24.61
C ILE A 4 16.33 -31.00 26.00
N SER A 5 17.67 -30.96 26.04
CA SER A 5 18.42 -30.70 27.28
C SER A 5 18.37 -29.23 27.68
N ARG A 6 17.99 -29.00 28.93
CA ARG A 6 17.94 -27.71 29.62
C ARG A 6 19.32 -27.38 30.19
N HIS A 7 19.93 -26.29 29.75
CA HIS A 7 21.07 -25.69 30.45
C HIS A 7 20.63 -24.39 31.11
N LYS A 8 20.37 -24.50 32.42
CA LYS A 8 20.51 -23.39 33.38
C LYS A 8 22.01 -23.15 33.54
N LEU A 9 22.46 -21.90 33.63
CA LEU A 9 23.64 -21.40 34.38
C LEU A 9 23.75 -19.88 34.13
N ILE A 10 23.29 -19.06 35.08
CA ILE A 10 24.09 -18.23 36.01
C ILE A 10 24.59 -16.89 35.41
N LEU A 11 24.04 -15.79 35.95
CA LEU A 11 24.49 -14.39 35.85
C LEU A 11 25.94 -14.22 36.36
N PRO A 12 26.67 -13.19 35.86
CA PRO A 12 26.91 -12.07 36.77
C PRO A 12 26.75 -10.69 36.13
N MET A 13 26.25 -9.76 36.95
CA MET A 13 26.34 -8.30 36.82
C MET A 13 27.78 -7.85 36.54
N ALA A 14 27.92 -6.90 35.61
CA ALA A 14 28.97 -5.89 35.66
C ALA A 14 28.39 -4.56 35.18
N LEU A 15 28.07 -3.70 36.15
CA LEU A 15 27.77 -2.28 35.95
C LEU A 15 29.11 -1.56 35.75
N ALA A 16 29.36 -1.02 34.56
CA ALA A 16 30.47 -0.11 34.32
C ALA A 16 29.91 1.16 33.67
N ALA A 17 29.67 2.16 34.52
CA ALA A 17 29.35 3.52 34.09
C ALA A 17 30.67 4.23 33.75
N SER A 18 30.87 4.55 32.48
CA SER A 18 31.91 5.49 32.03
C SER A 18 31.26 6.60 31.21
N LEU A 19 30.88 7.68 31.90
CA LEU A 19 30.52 8.97 31.30
C LEU A 19 31.79 9.64 30.81
N LEU A 20 31.95 9.75 29.49
CA LEU A 20 32.83 10.73 28.86
C LEU A 20 31.95 11.68 28.06
N ALA A 21 31.70 12.85 28.66
CA ALA A 21 31.06 13.98 28.02
C ALA A 21 32.07 14.70 27.12
N SER A 22 31.91 14.59 25.81
CA SER A 22 32.54 15.48 24.84
C SER A 22 31.50 16.51 24.38
N PRO A 23 31.69 17.82 24.64
CA PRO A 23 30.82 18.83 24.05
C PRO A 23 31.25 19.05 22.59
N LEU A 24 30.61 18.34 21.66
CA LEU A 24 30.54 18.78 20.28
C LEU A 24 29.53 19.94 20.24
N ALA A 25 30.06 21.17 20.20
CA ALA A 25 29.29 22.36 19.91
C ALA A 25 28.81 22.28 18.45
N TRP A 26 27.62 21.72 18.25
CA TRP A 26 26.88 21.82 16.99
C TRP A 26 26.11 23.13 17.00
N SER A 27 26.77 24.24 16.63
CA SER A 27 26.08 25.46 16.25
C SER A 27 25.55 25.28 14.82
N GLY A 28 24.39 24.66 14.70
CA GLY A 28 23.60 24.66 13.49
C GLY A 28 22.53 25.73 13.62
N ASP A 29 22.79 26.91 13.04
CA ASP A 29 21.74 27.84 12.66
C ASP A 29 20.81 27.09 11.68
N HIS A 30 19.72 26.53 12.21
CA HIS A 30 18.59 26.13 11.39
C HIS A 30 17.82 27.40 11.09
N GLU A 31 18.24 28.12 10.04
CA GLU A 31 17.36 29.06 9.37
C GLU A 31 16.06 28.32 9.04
N ASN A 32 14.97 28.86 9.57
CA ASN A 32 13.60 28.42 9.36
C ASN A 32 13.32 28.36 7.85
N CYS A 33 13.47 27.19 7.25
CA CYS A 33 12.86 26.90 5.97
C CYS A 33 11.39 26.58 6.24
N ASP A 34 10.56 27.63 6.20
CA ASP A 34 9.11 27.53 6.02
C ASP A 34 8.80 26.81 4.70
N LYS A 35 8.95 25.48 4.68
CA LYS A 35 8.37 24.65 3.63
C LYS A 35 6.91 24.43 3.98
N GLU A 36 6.06 25.33 3.49
CA GLU A 36 4.62 25.09 3.46
C GLU A 36 4.34 23.69 2.90
N PRO A 37 3.47 22.88 3.54
CA PRO A 37 3.04 21.62 2.97
C PRO A 37 2.21 21.93 1.72
N ARG A 38 2.80 21.80 0.53
CA ARG A 38 2.08 21.81 -0.74
C ARG A 38 1.20 20.55 -0.84
N HIS A 39 0.11 20.52 -0.07
CA HIS A 39 -1.01 19.63 -0.32
C HIS A 39 -1.82 20.21 -1.48
N GLY A 40 -1.53 19.75 -2.70
CA GLY A 40 -2.33 20.07 -3.87
C GLY A 40 -3.78 19.63 -3.65
N LYS A 41 -4.67 20.61 -3.46
CA LYS A 41 -6.12 20.44 -3.54
C LYS A 41 -6.49 20.14 -4.99
N HIS A 42 -6.26 18.90 -5.45
CA HIS A 42 -6.75 18.47 -6.74
C HIS A 42 -8.26 18.36 -6.69
N ASP A 43 -8.93 19.03 -7.63
CA ASP A 43 -10.38 19.02 -7.74
C ASP A 43 -10.86 17.59 -8.07
N GLN A 44 -12.13 17.29 -7.77
CA GLN A 44 -12.74 16.02 -8.18
C GLN A 44 -12.79 15.89 -9.72
N ARG A 45 -12.90 17.01 -10.44
CA ARG A 45 -12.85 17.07 -11.90
C ARG A 45 -11.52 16.57 -12.45
N ASP A 46 -10.41 17.07 -11.92
CA ASP A 46 -9.05 16.68 -12.33
C ASP A 46 -8.83 15.16 -12.17
N ARG A 47 -9.40 14.58 -11.09
CA ARG A 47 -9.30 13.14 -10.84
C ARG A 47 -10.08 12.32 -11.85
N LYS A 48 -11.29 12.74 -12.22
CA LYS A 48 -12.11 12.03 -13.21
C LYS A 48 -11.45 12.08 -14.58
N GLU A 49 -10.99 13.26 -15.00
CA GLU A 49 -10.31 13.46 -16.27
C GLU A 49 -9.03 12.62 -16.36
N MET A 50 -8.22 12.59 -15.29
CA MET A 50 -7.05 11.73 -15.23
C MET A 50 -7.42 10.24 -15.36
N MET A 51 -8.54 9.79 -14.77
CA MET A 51 -8.98 8.39 -14.91
C MET A 51 -9.41 8.08 -16.35
N GLU A 52 -10.15 8.97 -16.99
CA GLU A 52 -10.57 8.84 -18.39
C GLU A 52 -9.36 8.79 -19.32
N HIS A 53 -8.43 9.73 -19.18
CA HIS A 53 -7.18 9.74 -19.94
C HIS A 53 -6.37 8.45 -19.77
N ARG A 54 -6.29 7.91 -18.55
CA ARG A 54 -5.60 6.63 -18.29
C ARG A 54 -6.29 5.44 -18.93
N PHE A 55 -7.62 5.46 -18.99
CA PHE A 55 -8.40 4.44 -19.68
C PHE A 55 -8.17 4.52 -21.19
N ASP A 56 -8.29 5.71 -21.79
CA ASP A 56 -8.15 5.88 -23.23
C ASP A 56 -6.74 5.52 -23.71
N HIS A 57 -5.70 5.93 -22.99
CA HIS A 57 -4.33 5.50 -23.29
C HIS A 57 -4.15 3.97 -23.24
N MET A 58 -4.84 3.28 -22.32
CA MET A 58 -4.80 1.83 -22.24
C MET A 58 -5.58 1.18 -23.39
N ALA A 59 -6.74 1.72 -23.74
CA ALA A 59 -7.57 1.23 -24.83
C ALA A 59 -6.86 1.37 -26.19
N GLU A 60 -6.16 2.48 -26.41
CA GLU A 60 -5.32 2.72 -27.59
C GLU A 60 -4.16 1.73 -27.66
N ARG A 61 -3.41 1.54 -26.55
CA ARG A 61 -2.30 0.58 -26.51
C ARG A 61 -2.74 -0.85 -26.81
N LEU A 62 -3.95 -1.23 -26.40
CA LEU A 62 -4.54 -2.54 -26.68
C LEU A 62 -5.31 -2.60 -28.01
N ASN A 63 -5.39 -1.48 -28.75
CA ASN A 63 -6.19 -1.36 -29.96
C ASN A 63 -7.61 -1.95 -29.79
N LEU A 64 -8.30 -1.54 -28.72
CA LEU A 64 -9.63 -2.07 -28.40
C LEU A 64 -10.65 -1.61 -29.44
N THR A 65 -11.47 -2.55 -29.90
CA THR A 65 -12.68 -2.23 -30.68
C THR A 65 -13.67 -1.44 -29.83
N GLU A 66 -14.59 -0.69 -30.46
CA GLU A 66 -15.62 0.08 -29.72
C GLU A 66 -16.41 -0.81 -28.75
N LYS A 67 -16.82 -2.00 -29.20
CA LYS A 67 -17.51 -2.98 -28.35
C LYS A 67 -16.68 -3.39 -27.13
N GLN A 68 -15.39 -3.69 -27.33
CA GLN A 68 -14.49 -4.02 -26.22
C GLN A 68 -14.28 -2.82 -25.29
N ARG A 69 -14.22 -1.59 -25.82
CA ARG A 69 -14.11 -0.37 -25.00
C ARG A 69 -15.31 -0.22 -24.08
N ASP A 70 -16.52 -0.48 -24.56
CA ASP A 70 -17.74 -0.40 -23.75
C ASP A 70 -17.77 -1.44 -22.64
N GLU A 71 -17.48 -2.71 -22.96
CA GLU A 71 -17.37 -3.79 -21.98
C GLU A 71 -16.29 -3.47 -20.93
N MET A 72 -15.16 -2.93 -21.38
CA MET A 72 -14.05 -2.54 -20.52
C MET A 72 -14.44 -1.37 -19.60
N ARG A 73 -15.13 -0.34 -20.10
CA ARG A 73 -15.65 0.78 -19.28
C ARG A 73 -16.57 0.27 -18.19
N ALA A 74 -17.44 -0.70 -18.49
CA ALA A 74 -18.33 -1.31 -17.50
C ALA A 74 -17.53 -2.02 -16.39
N ILE A 75 -16.51 -2.80 -16.75
CA ILE A 75 -15.62 -3.47 -15.79
C ILE A 75 -14.91 -2.45 -14.88
N PHE A 76 -14.34 -1.39 -15.47
CA PHE A 76 -13.65 -0.35 -14.70
C PHE A 76 -14.59 0.44 -13.78
N LYS A 77 -15.80 0.76 -14.25
CA LYS A 77 -16.82 1.45 -13.44
C LYS A 77 -17.22 0.61 -12.24
N LYS A 78 -17.56 -0.67 -12.45
CA LYS A 78 -17.88 -1.61 -11.37
C LYS A 78 -16.73 -1.73 -10.37
N GLY A 79 -15.50 -1.95 -10.87
CA GLY A 79 -14.33 -2.06 -10.00
C GLY A 79 -13.97 -0.75 -9.27
N HIS A 80 -14.36 0.42 -9.80
CA HIS A 80 -14.23 1.69 -9.10
C HIS A 80 -15.23 1.81 -7.96
N GLU A 81 -16.50 1.50 -8.22
CA GLU A 81 -17.58 1.51 -7.21
C GLU A 81 -17.27 0.55 -6.05
N GLU A 82 -16.87 -0.68 -6.36
CA GLU A 82 -16.45 -1.68 -5.35
C GLU A 82 -15.27 -1.18 -4.53
N ARG A 83 -14.27 -0.57 -5.18
CA ARG A 83 -13.10 -0.03 -4.48
C ARG A 83 -13.45 1.15 -3.59
N LYS A 84 -14.38 2.00 -4.03
CA LYS A 84 -14.88 3.13 -3.24
C LYS A 84 -15.59 2.62 -1.99
N ALA A 85 -16.51 1.66 -2.14
CA ALA A 85 -17.20 1.03 -1.01
C ALA A 85 -16.22 0.37 -0.03
N GLN A 86 -15.23 -0.39 -0.54
CA GLN A 86 -14.18 -0.98 0.30
C GLN A 86 -13.30 0.08 1.00
N PHE A 87 -13.08 1.23 0.37
CA PHE A 87 -12.30 2.32 0.95
C PHE A 87 -13.08 3.01 2.08
N GLU A 88 -14.36 3.29 1.86
CA GLU A 88 -15.27 3.84 2.87
C GLU A 88 -15.37 2.89 4.07
N LYS A 89 -15.65 1.60 3.82
CA LYS A 89 -15.65 0.57 4.88
C LYS A 89 -14.34 0.54 5.66
N ARG A 90 -13.18 0.57 5.01
CA ARG A 90 -11.88 0.61 5.71
C ARG A 90 -11.63 1.90 6.48
N ARG A 91 -12.18 3.02 6.03
CA ARG A 91 -12.03 4.30 6.71
C ARG A 91 -12.84 4.32 8.00
N GLU A 92 -14.05 3.74 7.96
CA GLU A 92 -14.91 3.52 9.11
C GLU A 92 -14.32 2.46 10.06
N ASP A 93 -13.93 1.30 9.51
CA ASP A 93 -13.39 0.16 10.24
C ASP A 93 -11.88 0.25 10.47
N ARG A 94 -11.25 1.44 10.35
CA ARG A 94 -9.79 1.56 10.34
C ARG A 94 -9.22 0.87 11.58
N PRO A 95 -8.54 -0.28 11.44
CA PRO A 95 -8.14 -1.05 12.60
C PRO A 95 -7.01 -0.28 13.28
N GLU A 96 -7.32 0.30 14.43
CA GLU A 96 -6.33 0.98 15.24
C GLU A 96 -5.57 -0.08 16.04
N MET A 97 -4.59 -0.71 15.37
CA MET A 97 -3.84 -1.84 15.91
C MET A 97 -3.10 -1.54 17.22
N LEU A 98 -2.83 -0.26 17.50
CA LEU A 98 -2.08 0.19 18.67
C LEU A 98 -2.80 1.34 19.41
N SER A 99 -4.08 1.59 19.13
CA SER A 99 -4.87 2.50 19.98
C SER A 99 -5.42 1.70 21.14
N GLY A 100 -5.03 2.05 22.35
CA GLY A 100 -5.49 1.37 23.55
C GLY A 100 -4.42 1.46 24.61
N ASP A 101 -4.80 1.17 25.84
CA ASP A 101 -3.84 1.08 26.93
C ASP A 101 -3.08 -0.26 26.82
N PRO A 102 -1.76 -0.26 26.55
CA PRO A 102 -0.96 -1.48 26.48
C PRO A 102 -0.89 -2.22 27.81
N ALA A 103 -1.20 -1.56 28.93
CA ALA A 103 -1.26 -2.16 30.26
C ALA A 103 -2.61 -2.81 30.57
N SER A 104 -3.64 -2.60 29.75
CA SER A 104 -4.94 -3.23 29.95
C SER A 104 -4.91 -4.74 29.68
N SER A 105 -5.73 -5.50 30.41
CA SER A 105 -5.89 -6.95 30.19
C SER A 105 -6.43 -7.28 28.79
N ASP A 106 -7.19 -6.36 28.20
CA ASP A 106 -7.91 -6.57 26.95
C ASP A 106 -7.12 -6.12 25.72
N PHE A 107 -5.97 -5.47 25.91
CA PHE A 107 -5.15 -4.96 24.81
C PHE A 107 -4.83 -6.04 23.77
N LYS A 108 -4.42 -7.23 24.22
CA LYS A 108 -4.07 -8.33 23.32
C LYS A 108 -5.26 -8.80 22.45
N SER A 109 -6.46 -8.86 23.02
CA SER A 109 -7.65 -9.27 22.25
C SER A 109 -8.09 -8.20 21.26
N GLN A 110 -7.95 -6.92 21.61
CA GLN A 110 -8.20 -5.79 20.70
C GLN A 110 -7.23 -5.79 19.51
N VAL A 111 -5.91 -5.99 19.77
CA VAL A 111 -4.91 -6.10 18.70
C VAL A 111 -5.19 -7.30 17.80
N ALA A 112 -5.58 -8.45 18.35
CA ALA A 112 -5.93 -9.63 17.57
C ALA A 112 -7.13 -9.36 16.65
N ALA A 113 -8.22 -8.78 17.18
CA ALA A 113 -9.39 -8.43 16.37
C ALA A 113 -9.06 -7.40 15.27
N ALA A 114 -8.21 -6.42 15.57
CA ALA A 114 -7.74 -5.44 14.59
C ALA A 114 -6.88 -6.10 13.48
N ALA A 115 -6.04 -7.07 13.84
CA ALA A 115 -5.25 -7.84 12.89
C ALA A 115 -6.12 -8.71 11.98
N ASP A 116 -7.15 -9.37 12.52
CA ASP A 116 -8.07 -10.20 11.75
C ASP A 116 -8.84 -9.36 10.71
N LYS A 117 -9.38 -8.21 11.11
CA LYS A 117 -10.02 -7.26 10.18
C LYS A 117 -9.08 -6.78 9.08
N ALA A 118 -7.82 -6.50 9.42
CA ALA A 118 -6.82 -6.10 8.44
C ALA A 118 -6.50 -7.23 7.45
N ALA A 119 -6.44 -8.48 7.93
CA ALA A 119 -6.21 -9.67 7.11
C ALA A 119 -7.38 -9.93 6.15
N GLU A 120 -8.62 -9.85 6.62
CA GLU A 120 -9.82 -9.95 5.78
C GLU A 120 -9.82 -8.90 4.68
N SER A 121 -9.59 -7.63 5.03
CA SER A 121 -9.52 -6.56 4.03
C SER A 121 -8.37 -6.75 3.03
N ALA A 122 -7.27 -7.39 3.45
CA ALA A 122 -6.20 -7.74 2.52
C ALA A 122 -6.63 -8.84 1.54
N ARG A 123 -7.34 -9.87 2.01
CA ARG A 123 -7.89 -10.95 1.17
C ARG A 123 -8.86 -10.38 0.14
N ASP A 124 -9.81 -9.54 0.55
CA ASP A 124 -10.80 -8.93 -0.34
C ASP A 124 -10.14 -8.12 -1.48
N ARG A 125 -9.04 -7.41 -1.17
CA ARG A 125 -8.29 -6.64 -2.18
C ARG A 125 -7.60 -7.54 -3.20
N VAL A 126 -7.11 -8.70 -2.78
CA VAL A 126 -6.47 -9.65 -3.70
C VAL A 126 -7.53 -10.28 -4.59
N GLN A 127 -8.66 -10.70 -4.01
CA GLN A 127 -9.77 -11.28 -4.76
C GLN A 127 -10.33 -10.29 -5.79
N ALA A 128 -10.66 -9.07 -5.39
CA ALA A 128 -11.18 -8.06 -6.32
C ALA A 128 -10.21 -7.73 -7.46
N LYS A 129 -8.89 -7.79 -7.21
CA LYS A 129 -7.88 -7.63 -8.27
C LYS A 129 -7.86 -8.83 -9.22
N ALA A 130 -7.97 -10.05 -8.70
CA ALA A 130 -8.02 -11.26 -9.50
C ALA A 130 -9.27 -11.29 -10.38
N ASP A 131 -10.43 -10.95 -9.82
CA ASP A 131 -11.71 -10.91 -10.54
C ASP A 131 -11.68 -9.86 -11.66
N ALA A 132 -11.18 -8.65 -11.36
CA ALA A 132 -10.99 -7.62 -12.37
C ALA A 132 -10.02 -8.06 -13.47
N TYR A 133 -8.92 -8.73 -13.11
CA TYR A 133 -7.97 -9.25 -14.09
C TYR A 133 -8.61 -10.30 -14.99
N ALA A 134 -9.36 -11.25 -14.42
CA ALA A 134 -10.08 -12.28 -15.17
C ALA A 134 -11.12 -11.68 -16.13
N ALA A 135 -11.91 -10.70 -15.65
CA ALA A 135 -12.90 -10.01 -16.47
C ALA A 135 -12.26 -9.27 -17.66
N ILE A 136 -11.15 -8.55 -17.42
CA ILE A 136 -10.38 -7.90 -18.50
C ILE A 136 -9.90 -8.96 -19.49
N TYR A 137 -9.33 -10.06 -19.02
CA TYR A 137 -8.77 -11.12 -19.87
C TYR A 137 -9.81 -11.75 -20.80
N GLN A 138 -11.07 -11.87 -20.36
CA GLN A 138 -12.18 -12.39 -21.16
C GLN A 138 -12.55 -11.49 -22.34
N VAL A 139 -12.43 -10.16 -22.19
CA VAL A 139 -12.73 -9.18 -23.26
C VAL A 139 -11.62 -9.15 -24.31
N LEU A 140 -10.37 -9.41 -23.92
CA LEU A 140 -9.21 -9.33 -24.80
C LEU A 140 -9.03 -10.58 -25.65
N ASN A 141 -8.63 -10.40 -26.91
CA ASN A 141 -8.18 -11.49 -27.78
C ASN A 141 -6.72 -11.92 -27.46
N ALA A 142 -6.20 -12.92 -28.17
CA ALA A 142 -4.87 -13.48 -27.92
C ALA A 142 -3.74 -12.43 -28.00
N GLU A 143 -3.68 -11.64 -29.09
CA GLU A 143 -2.65 -10.63 -29.30
C GLU A 143 -2.73 -9.49 -28.27
N GLN A 144 -3.95 -9.09 -27.93
CA GLN A 144 -4.20 -8.06 -26.91
C GLN A 144 -3.77 -8.52 -25.52
N ARG A 145 -3.92 -9.82 -25.19
CA ARG A 145 -3.46 -10.40 -23.92
C ARG A 145 -1.95 -10.35 -23.77
N GLU A 146 -1.19 -10.56 -24.86
CA GLU A 146 0.26 -10.41 -24.83
C GLU A 146 0.67 -8.96 -24.58
N THR A 147 0.03 -8.00 -25.26
CA THR A 147 0.26 -6.58 -25.04
C THR A 147 -0.08 -6.19 -23.61
N TRP A 148 -1.20 -6.70 -23.08
CA TRP A 148 -1.58 -6.50 -21.69
C TRP A 148 -0.54 -7.06 -20.72
N ALA A 149 -0.01 -8.26 -20.96
CA ALA A 149 1.04 -8.84 -20.13
C ALA A 149 2.31 -7.98 -20.10
N LYS A 150 2.75 -7.46 -21.27
CA LYS A 150 3.88 -6.52 -21.37
C LYS A 150 3.62 -5.24 -20.56
N MET A 151 2.44 -4.64 -20.71
CA MET A 151 2.04 -3.47 -19.92
C MET A 151 2.08 -3.72 -18.41
N GLN A 152 1.73 -4.92 -17.97
CA GLN A 152 1.77 -5.30 -16.55
C GLN A 152 3.21 -5.48 -16.05
N ALA A 153 4.10 -6.05 -16.87
CA ALA A 153 5.52 -6.15 -16.56
C ALA A 153 6.17 -4.76 -16.41
N GLU A 154 5.96 -3.86 -17.39
CA GLU A 154 6.44 -2.46 -17.33
C GLU A 154 5.97 -1.74 -16.05
N ARG A 155 4.70 -1.95 -15.66
CA ARG A 155 4.15 -1.37 -14.42
C ARG A 155 4.81 -1.93 -13.16
N LYS A 156 5.23 -3.20 -13.17
CA LYS A 156 5.93 -3.84 -12.06
C LYS A 156 7.35 -3.28 -11.92
N GLU A 157 8.08 -3.15 -13.02
CA GLU A 157 9.42 -2.57 -13.07
C GLU A 157 9.43 -1.13 -12.54
N ARG A 158 8.54 -0.28 -13.08
CA ARG A 158 8.39 1.12 -12.63
C ARG A 158 7.99 1.27 -11.16
N LYS A 159 7.41 0.24 -10.54
CA LYS A 159 7.12 0.24 -9.10
C LYS A 159 8.33 -0.16 -8.27
N GLY A 160 9.23 -0.99 -8.80
CA GLY A 160 10.51 -1.31 -8.19
C GLY A 160 11.41 -0.08 -8.09
N ASP A 161 11.51 0.69 -9.18
CA ASP A 161 12.43 1.83 -9.26
C ASP A 161 12.05 3.00 -8.34
N ARG A 162 10.75 3.21 -8.08
CA ARG A 162 10.28 4.28 -7.17
C ARG A 162 10.58 4.02 -5.70
N GLY A 163 11.13 2.86 -5.34
CA GLY A 163 11.58 2.55 -3.97
C GLY A 163 12.97 3.09 -3.62
N HIS A 164 13.73 3.60 -4.59
CA HIS A 164 15.12 4.08 -4.43
C HIS A 164 15.32 5.50 -5.01
N GLY A 165 14.35 6.39 -4.81
CA GLY A 165 14.64 7.82 -4.99
C GLY A 165 15.66 8.28 -3.94
N PRO A 166 16.67 9.10 -4.29
CA PRO A 166 17.58 9.65 -3.29
C PRO A 166 16.75 10.39 -2.25
N ARG A 167 16.83 9.93 -1.00
CA ARG A 167 16.49 10.79 0.14
C ARG A 167 17.55 11.87 0.10
N HIS A 168 17.15 13.06 -0.33
CA HIS A 168 17.98 14.24 -0.14
C HIS A 168 18.00 14.49 1.36
N ASP A 169 19.12 14.10 1.97
CA ASP A 169 19.49 14.42 3.34
C ASP A 169 19.83 15.92 3.46
#